data_AF-A0A256SIX2-F1
#
_entry.id   AF-A0A256SIX2-F1
#
_cell.length_a   1.000
_cell.length_b   1.000
_cell.length_c   1.000
_cell.angle_alpha   90.00
_cell.angle_beta   90.00
_cell.angle_gamma   90.00
#
_symmetry.space_group_name_H-M   'P 1'
#
loop_
_entity.id
_entity.type
_entity.pdbx_description
1 polymer ?
#
loop_
_entity_poly.entity_id
_entity_poly.type
_entity_poly.pdbx_seq_one_letter_code
_entity_poly.pdbx_strand_id
1 'polypeptide(L)'
;MHFFDHPHPEYRIVGHAFKYGDTTREIRLRFLNPHQRIYSVPDDAHTFKAKVANGEAYVGEFPANIDGGDIVVKSADLTSLAPDEYRMEILEEYTDDNGKKQTRIYPSPHMYVHFKVEESVANASDEYVKKVTFQDVVDEAVKQAGMNLEITAKSVASNEEASVTQTYSNGKSHAEFLIPRGKNGQTWQPYINEDGNWHVKLIQEGKLDGTRN
;
A
#
# COMPACT_ATOMS: atom_id res chain seq x y z
N MET A 1 -46.78 -6.48 -5.02
CA MET A 1 -45.87 -5.80 -5.96
C MET A 1 -44.86 -5.05 -5.10
N HIS A 2 -43.71 -5.67 -4.82
CA HIS A 2 -42.67 -5.07 -3.98
C HIS A 2 -41.86 -4.12 -4.85
N PHE A 3 -42.06 -2.81 -4.68
CA PHE A 3 -41.14 -1.82 -5.18
C PHE A 3 -39.92 -1.84 -4.27
N PHE A 4 -38.79 -2.32 -4.80
CA PHE A 4 -37.49 -2.09 -4.19
C PHE A 4 -37.21 -0.59 -4.35
N ASP A 5 -37.46 0.17 -3.28
CA ASP A 5 -37.03 1.55 -3.14
C ASP A 5 -35.51 1.52 -2.96
N HIS A 6 -34.77 1.56 -4.06
CA HIS A 6 -33.33 1.78 -4.00
C HIS A 6 -33.11 3.21 -3.52
N PRO A 7 -32.38 3.46 -2.41
CA PRO A 7 -32.09 4.82 -1.99
C PRO A 7 -31.31 5.51 -3.12
N HIS A 8 -31.93 6.49 -3.76
CA HIS A 8 -31.22 7.37 -4.68
C HIS A 8 -30.12 8.06 -3.88
N PRO A 9 -28.83 7.89 -4.22
CA PRO A 9 -27.77 8.50 -3.44
C PRO A 9 -27.88 10.02 -3.58
N GLU A 10 -27.91 10.77 -2.45
CA GLU A 10 -28.00 12.24 -2.47
C GLU A 10 -26.70 12.90 -2.96
N TYR A 11 -25.77 12.12 -3.51
CA TYR A 11 -24.60 12.58 -4.22
C TYR A 11 -24.10 11.54 -5.22
N ARG A 12 -23.37 12.01 -6.22
CA ARG A 12 -22.51 11.19 -7.07
C ARG A 12 -21.07 11.41 -6.65
N ILE A 13 -20.32 10.33 -6.53
CA ILE A 13 -18.87 10.37 -6.26
C ILE A 13 -18.12 9.55 -7.33
N VAL A 14 -16.97 10.09 -7.77
CA VAL A 14 -15.97 9.39 -8.57
C VAL A 14 -14.62 9.50 -7.87
N GLY A 15 -13.79 8.46 -7.93
CA GLY A 15 -12.46 8.46 -7.32
C GLY A 15 -12.46 8.30 -5.79
N HIS A 16 -13.43 7.58 -5.23
CA HIS A 16 -13.58 7.36 -3.78
C HIS A 16 -12.45 6.54 -3.11
N ALA A 17 -11.42 6.13 -3.86
CA ALA A 17 -10.26 5.46 -3.32
C ALA A 17 -9.00 5.80 -4.13
N PHE A 18 -7.86 5.92 -3.46
CA PHE A 18 -6.55 6.11 -4.09
C PHE A 18 -5.42 5.55 -3.21
N LYS A 19 -4.26 5.29 -3.82
CA LYS A 19 -3.09 4.77 -3.10
C LYS A 19 -2.39 5.88 -2.32
N TYR A 20 -1.91 5.56 -1.12
CA TYR A 20 -1.08 6.46 -0.32
C TYR A 20 0.14 6.94 -1.12
N GLY A 21 0.33 8.24 -1.18
CA GLY A 21 1.37 8.89 -1.97
C GLY A 21 1.04 9.10 -3.46
N ASP A 22 -0.09 8.60 -3.98
CA ASP A 22 -0.57 8.94 -5.32
C ASP A 22 -1.17 10.35 -5.29
N THR A 23 -0.55 11.29 -6.03
CA THR A 23 -0.95 12.70 -6.10
C THR A 23 -1.73 13.04 -7.37
N THR A 24 -2.03 12.05 -8.21
CA THR A 24 -2.64 12.25 -9.54
C THR A 24 -4.16 12.01 -9.57
N ARG A 25 -4.73 11.57 -8.44
CA ARG A 25 -6.15 11.23 -8.32
C ARG A 25 -6.98 12.41 -7.85
N GLU A 26 -8.25 12.35 -8.19
CA GLU A 26 -9.26 13.33 -7.82
C GLU A 26 -10.49 12.62 -7.27
N ILE A 27 -11.02 13.14 -6.17
CA ILE A 27 -12.34 12.79 -5.68
C ILE A 27 -13.30 13.85 -6.22
N ARG A 28 -14.22 13.44 -7.10
CA ARG A 28 -15.20 14.33 -7.73
C ARG A 28 -16.58 14.09 -7.15
N LEU A 29 -17.23 15.15 -6.69
CA LEU A 29 -18.48 15.13 -5.94
C LEU A 29 -19.53 15.97 -6.66
N ARG A 30 -20.74 15.45 -6.74
CA ARG A 30 -21.92 16.21 -7.16
C ARG A 30 -23.09 15.90 -6.26
N PHE A 31 -23.53 16.87 -5.45
CA PHE A 31 -24.62 16.68 -4.49
C PHE A 31 -25.98 16.89 -5.15
N LEU A 32 -26.97 16.12 -4.74
CA LEU A 32 -28.37 16.31 -5.09
C LEU A 32 -28.93 17.47 -4.26
N ASN A 33 -29.67 18.38 -4.88
CA ASN A 33 -30.55 19.28 -4.15
C ASN A 33 -31.78 18.47 -3.69
N PRO A 34 -31.97 18.24 -2.37
CA PRO A 34 -33.07 17.40 -1.88
C PRO A 34 -34.45 17.99 -2.17
N HIS A 35 -34.55 19.32 -2.31
CA HIS A 35 -35.81 19.99 -2.62
C HIS A 35 -36.21 19.88 -4.09
N GLN A 36 -35.24 19.85 -4.99
CA GLN A 36 -35.48 19.90 -6.44
C GLN A 36 -35.28 18.55 -7.13
N ARG A 37 -34.74 17.55 -6.41
CA ARG A 37 -34.37 16.21 -6.94
C ARG A 37 -33.48 16.27 -8.19
N ILE A 38 -32.69 17.34 -8.31
CA ILE A 38 -31.68 17.54 -9.36
C ILE A 38 -30.33 17.77 -8.69
N TYR A 39 -29.24 17.43 -9.39
CA TYR A 39 -27.91 17.74 -8.90
C TYR A 39 -27.70 19.25 -8.79
N SER A 40 -27.24 19.70 -7.62
CA SER A 40 -26.78 21.07 -7.39
C SER A 40 -25.57 21.32 -8.28
N VAL A 41 -25.63 22.39 -9.06
CA VAL A 41 -24.46 22.93 -9.75
C VAL A 41 -23.75 23.83 -8.74
N PRO A 42 -22.50 23.53 -8.34
CA PRO A 42 -21.74 24.39 -7.45
C PRO A 42 -21.52 25.75 -8.09
N ASP A 43 -21.64 26.82 -7.29
CA ASP A 43 -21.39 28.20 -7.73
C ASP A 43 -19.89 28.52 -7.58
N ASP A 44 -19.23 28.94 -8.66
CA ASP A 44 -17.79 29.22 -8.68
C ASP A 44 -17.40 30.51 -7.94
N ALA A 45 -18.36 31.35 -7.59
CA ALA A 45 -18.16 32.49 -6.71
C ALA A 45 -18.10 32.11 -5.22
N HIS A 46 -18.52 30.89 -4.86
CA HIS A 46 -18.51 30.40 -3.49
C HIS A 46 -17.16 29.75 -3.13
N THR A 47 -16.85 29.70 -1.83
CA THR A 47 -15.64 29.02 -1.35
C THR A 47 -16.00 27.65 -0.78
N PHE A 48 -15.21 26.63 -1.11
CA PHE A 48 -15.44 25.26 -0.67
C PHE A 48 -14.24 24.68 0.06
N LYS A 49 -14.51 23.88 1.10
CA LYS A 49 -13.51 23.09 1.82
C LYS A 49 -14.04 21.71 2.15
N ALA A 50 -13.17 20.71 2.11
CA ALA A 50 -13.46 19.37 2.61
C ALA A 50 -13.06 19.24 4.07
N LYS A 51 -14.01 18.94 4.96
CA LYS A 51 -13.78 18.65 6.37
C LYS A 51 -13.70 17.13 6.53
N VAL A 52 -12.53 16.62 6.89
CA VAL A 52 -12.24 15.18 6.89
C VAL A 52 -12.10 14.66 8.33
N ALA A 53 -12.67 13.49 8.56
CA ALA A 53 -12.55 12.72 9.79
C ALA A 53 -12.33 11.24 9.45
N ASN A 54 -11.76 10.46 10.36
CA ASN A 54 -11.76 9.00 10.29
C ASN A 54 -12.71 8.40 11.34
N GLY A 55 -12.61 7.09 11.58
CA GLY A 55 -13.40 6.39 12.60
C GLY A 55 -13.20 6.93 14.02
N GLU A 56 -12.04 7.53 14.30
CA GLU A 56 -11.63 7.94 15.65
C GLU A 56 -11.83 9.43 15.91
N ALA A 57 -11.40 10.30 14.98
CA ALA A 57 -11.32 11.73 15.22
C ALA A 57 -11.46 12.58 13.94
N TYR A 58 -11.68 13.87 14.18
CA TYR A 58 -11.51 14.89 13.15
C TYR A 58 -10.04 15.03 12.74
N VAL A 59 -9.78 15.07 11.44
CA VAL A 59 -8.42 15.08 10.89
C VAL A 59 -8.02 16.46 10.40
N GLY A 60 -8.89 17.17 9.68
CA GLY A 60 -8.55 18.51 9.20
C GLY A 60 -9.46 19.04 8.09
N GLU A 61 -9.12 20.25 7.64
CA GLU A 61 -9.74 20.90 6.47
C GLU A 61 -8.79 20.84 5.28
N PHE A 62 -9.33 20.52 4.11
CA PHE A 62 -8.58 20.39 2.86
C PHE A 62 -9.25 21.23 1.75
N PRO A 63 -8.47 21.74 0.78
CA PRO A 63 -9.02 22.46 -0.36
C PRO A 63 -10.06 21.64 -1.14
N ALA A 64 -11.16 22.29 -1.53
CA ALA A 64 -12.12 21.76 -2.47
C ALA A 64 -12.39 22.82 -3.54
N ASN A 65 -12.29 22.44 -4.82
CA ASN A 65 -12.39 23.38 -5.94
C ASN A 65 -13.48 22.95 -6.91
N ILE A 66 -14.00 23.87 -7.72
CA ILE A 66 -14.98 23.53 -8.75
C ILE A 66 -14.27 23.23 -10.07
N ASP A 67 -14.62 22.11 -10.70
CA ASP A 67 -14.20 21.78 -12.06
C ASP A 67 -15.30 20.98 -12.79
N GLY A 68 -15.71 21.47 -13.96
CA GLY A 68 -16.76 20.82 -14.77
C GLY A 68 -18.12 20.68 -14.07
N GLY A 69 -18.43 21.56 -13.10
CA GLY A 69 -19.63 21.49 -12.27
C GLY A 69 -19.59 20.38 -11.21
N ASP A 70 -18.43 19.79 -10.94
CA ASP A 70 -18.17 18.95 -9.78
C ASP A 70 -17.35 19.71 -8.74
N ILE A 71 -17.54 19.36 -7.47
CA ILE A 71 -16.62 19.73 -6.40
C ILE A 71 -15.51 18.68 -6.37
N VAL A 72 -14.26 19.14 -6.45
CA VAL A 72 -13.07 18.32 -6.62
C VAL A 72 -12.13 18.50 -5.44
N VAL A 73 -11.80 17.38 -4.80
CA VAL A 73 -10.74 17.27 -3.78
C VAL A 73 -9.60 16.46 -4.40
N LYS A 74 -8.40 17.04 -4.46
CA LYS A 74 -7.25 16.38 -5.10
C LYS A 74 -6.48 15.55 -4.09
N SER A 75 -6.08 14.35 -4.49
CA SER A 75 -5.19 13.50 -3.68
C SER A 75 -3.86 14.18 -3.34
N ALA A 76 -3.37 15.09 -4.19
CA ALA A 76 -2.20 15.93 -3.91
C ALA A 76 -2.35 16.81 -2.66
N ASP A 77 -3.57 17.19 -2.29
CA ASP A 77 -3.83 17.98 -1.08
C ASP A 77 -4.04 17.09 0.16
N LEU A 78 -4.18 15.77 -0.04
CA LEU A 78 -4.48 14.78 1.00
C LEU A 78 -3.25 13.96 1.42
N THR A 79 -2.04 14.37 1.07
CA THR A 79 -0.80 13.60 1.31
C THR A 79 -0.46 13.39 2.78
N SER A 80 -1.06 14.17 3.69
CA SER A 80 -0.92 14.01 5.13
C SER A 80 -1.78 12.90 5.72
N LEU A 81 -2.73 12.35 4.95
CA LEU A 81 -3.61 11.26 5.38
C LEU A 81 -2.87 9.93 5.30
N ALA A 82 -2.85 9.19 6.41
CA ALA A 82 -2.36 7.82 6.44
C ALA A 82 -3.31 6.87 5.67
N PRO A 83 -2.89 5.65 5.33
CA PRO A 83 -3.81 4.62 4.86
C PRO A 83 -4.91 4.35 5.91
N ASP A 84 -6.16 4.65 5.57
CA ASP A 84 -7.34 4.47 6.43
C ASP A 84 -8.63 4.68 5.63
N GLU A 85 -9.77 4.43 6.28
CA GLU A 85 -11.10 4.81 5.82
C GLU A 85 -11.52 6.16 6.41
N TYR A 86 -11.91 7.07 5.53
CA TYR A 86 -12.25 8.43 5.87
C TYR A 86 -13.70 8.75 5.50
N ARG A 87 -14.22 9.74 6.22
CA ARG A 87 -15.47 10.41 5.90
C ARG A 87 -15.22 11.90 5.75
N MET A 88 -15.95 12.55 4.86
CA MET A 88 -15.88 13.99 4.69
C MET A 88 -17.24 14.66 4.51
N GLU A 89 -17.27 15.92 4.91
CA GLU A 89 -18.32 16.89 4.60
C GLU A 89 -17.71 18.01 3.75
N ILE A 90 -18.52 18.64 2.91
CA ILE A 90 -18.13 19.83 2.16
C ILE A 90 -18.75 21.05 2.82
N LEU A 91 -17.90 21.94 3.30
CA LEU A 91 -18.25 23.27 3.78
C LEU A 91 -18.28 24.23 2.59
N GLU A 92 -19.42 24.86 2.35
CA GLU A 92 -19.63 25.95 1.41
C GLU A 92 -19.79 27.27 2.19
N GLU A 93 -19.00 28.28 1.84
CA GLU A 93 -19.08 29.63 2.41
C GLU A 93 -19.34 30.64 1.29
N TYR A 94 -20.37 31.48 1.46
CA TYR A 94 -20.79 32.46 0.46
C TYR A 94 -21.39 33.72 1.09
N THR A 95 -21.61 34.76 0.29
CA THR A 95 -22.33 35.97 0.70
C THR A 95 -23.64 36.03 -0.07
N ASP A 96 -24.76 36.12 0.64
CA ASP A 96 -26.08 36.20 0.01
C ASP A 96 -26.35 37.59 -0.61
N ASP A 97 -27.47 37.71 -1.33
CA ASP A 97 -27.89 38.95 -2.00
C ASP A 97 -28.07 40.15 -1.06
N ASN A 98 -28.20 39.91 0.24
CA ASN A 98 -28.30 40.95 1.27
C ASN A 98 -26.93 41.32 1.86
N GLY A 99 -25.83 40.81 1.30
CA GLY A 99 -24.47 41.05 1.78
C GLY A 99 -24.11 40.27 3.05
N LYS A 100 -24.91 39.26 3.43
CA LYS A 100 -24.67 38.49 4.66
C LYS A 100 -23.89 37.22 4.35
N LYS A 101 -22.86 36.95 5.15
CA LYS A 101 -22.13 35.68 5.09
C LYS A 101 -23.02 34.51 5.48
N GLN A 102 -23.00 33.46 4.67
CA GLN A 102 -23.73 32.24 4.84
C GLN A 102 -22.78 31.05 4.81
N THR A 103 -23.20 29.98 5.49
CA THR A 103 -22.49 28.71 5.52
C THR A 103 -23.49 27.60 5.23
N ARG A 104 -23.11 26.67 4.37
CA ARG A 104 -23.84 25.44 4.11
C ARG A 104 -22.88 24.25 4.21
N ILE A 105 -23.39 23.12 4.70
CA ILE A 105 -22.62 21.88 4.84
C ILE A 105 -23.34 20.80 4.06
N TYR A 106 -22.58 20.05 3.28
CA TYR A 106 -23.02 18.89 2.51
C TYR A 106 -22.29 17.63 2.97
N PRO A 107 -22.90 16.44 2.84
CA PRO A 107 -24.28 16.20 2.42
C PRO A 107 -25.30 16.53 3.53
N SER A 108 -26.57 16.16 3.32
CA SER A 108 -27.65 16.36 4.29
C SER A 108 -27.32 15.77 5.68
N PRO A 109 -28.01 16.22 6.75
CA PRO A 109 -27.78 15.71 8.10
C PRO A 109 -27.79 14.17 8.16
N HIS A 110 -26.91 13.61 8.99
CA HIS A 110 -26.67 12.15 9.16
C HIS A 110 -26.02 11.43 7.98
N MET A 111 -25.58 12.15 6.94
CA MET A 111 -24.82 11.55 5.86
C MET A 111 -23.38 12.08 5.80
N TYR A 112 -22.50 11.27 5.22
CA TYR A 112 -21.12 11.64 4.93
C TYR A 112 -20.71 11.08 3.58
N VAL A 113 -19.69 11.71 2.98
CA VAL A 113 -19.01 11.14 1.82
C VAL A 113 -17.89 10.23 2.31
N HIS A 114 -17.92 8.96 1.92
CA HIS A 114 -16.87 8.01 2.28
C HIS A 114 -15.78 7.98 1.20
N PHE A 115 -14.52 7.91 1.63
CA PHE A 115 -13.39 7.64 0.74
C PHE A 115 -12.28 6.88 1.48
N LYS A 116 -11.39 6.24 0.72
CA LYS A 116 -10.32 5.40 1.25
C LYS A 116 -8.95 5.83 0.75
N VAL A 117 -7.99 5.96 1.66
CA VAL A 117 -6.58 5.99 1.32
C VAL A 117 -6.05 4.58 1.52
N GLU A 118 -5.66 3.93 0.42
CA GLU A 118 -5.18 2.56 0.46
C GLU A 118 -3.67 2.52 0.67
N GLU A 119 -3.18 1.48 1.35
CA GLU A 119 -1.75 1.22 1.39
C GLU A 119 -1.18 1.09 -0.03
N SER A 120 -0.04 1.74 -0.24
CA SER A 120 0.80 1.48 -1.40
C SER A 120 1.53 0.15 -1.18
N VAL A 121 1.71 -0.66 -2.24
CA VAL A 121 2.44 -1.93 -2.15
C VAL A 121 3.90 -1.71 -1.71
N ALA A 122 4.47 -0.53 -1.96
CA ALA A 122 5.79 -0.15 -1.45
C ALA A 122 5.84 0.06 0.09
N ASN A 123 4.67 0.20 0.74
CA ASN A 123 4.52 0.44 2.16
C ASN A 123 3.82 -0.73 2.89
N ALA A 124 3.30 -1.72 2.16
CA ALA A 124 3.02 -3.02 2.74
C ALA A 124 4.32 -3.48 3.40
N SER A 125 4.24 -3.88 4.67
CA SER A 125 5.39 -4.18 5.54
C SER A 125 6.60 -4.72 4.78
N ASP A 126 7.80 -4.32 5.20
CA ASP A 126 9.09 -4.91 4.80
C ASP A 126 9.19 -6.45 5.05
N GLU A 127 8.08 -7.15 5.28
CA GLU A 127 7.95 -8.55 4.89
C GLU A 127 8.05 -8.63 3.36
N TYR A 128 9.29 -8.53 2.87
CA TYR A 128 9.73 -9.40 1.78
C TYR A 128 9.01 -10.73 1.95
N VAL A 129 8.25 -11.18 0.94
CA VAL A 129 7.72 -12.55 0.79
C VAL A 129 8.65 -13.46 1.54
N LYS A 130 8.24 -13.92 2.75
CA LYS A 130 9.09 -14.55 3.77
C LYS A 130 10.30 -15.14 3.09
N LYS A 131 11.39 -14.37 3.05
CA LYS A 131 12.56 -14.76 2.28
C LYS A 131 13.11 -15.88 3.10
N VAL A 132 12.76 -17.13 2.76
CA VAL A 132 13.18 -18.34 3.47
C VAL A 132 14.66 -18.15 3.72
N THR A 133 14.99 -17.82 4.97
CA THR A 133 16.35 -17.44 5.28
C THR A 133 17.17 -18.71 5.26
N PHE A 134 18.47 -18.57 5.06
CA PHE A 134 19.38 -19.71 5.23
C PHE A 134 19.10 -20.41 6.57
N GLN A 135 18.86 -19.65 7.63
CA GLN A 135 18.55 -20.18 8.96
C GLN A 135 17.25 -20.99 9.00
N ASP A 136 16.20 -20.57 8.30
CA ASP A 136 14.93 -21.32 8.22
C ASP A 136 15.11 -22.69 7.54
N VAL A 137 15.94 -22.76 6.49
CA VAL A 137 16.28 -24.03 5.82
C VAL A 137 17.12 -24.92 6.73
N VAL A 138 18.08 -24.33 7.44
CA VAL A 138 18.93 -25.03 8.40
C VAL A 138 18.13 -25.60 9.55
N ASP A 139 17.23 -24.81 10.14
CA ASP A 139 16.43 -25.22 11.29
C ASP A 139 15.46 -26.36 10.92
N GLU A 140 14.88 -26.30 9.72
CA GLU A 140 14.04 -27.38 9.18
C GLU A 140 14.86 -28.65 8.89
N ALA A 141 16.05 -28.52 8.32
CA ALA A 141 16.95 -29.65 8.07
C ALA A 141 17.48 -30.30 9.36
N VAL A 142 17.82 -29.48 10.37
CA VAL A 142 18.24 -29.95 11.70
C VAL A 142 17.08 -30.67 12.41
N LYS A 143 15.86 -30.12 12.34
CA LYS A 143 14.65 -30.78 12.87
C LYS A 143 14.36 -32.11 12.18
N GLN A 144 14.44 -32.17 10.85
CA GLN A 144 14.14 -33.38 10.08
C GLN A 144 15.21 -34.46 10.25
N ALA A 145 16.49 -34.07 10.41
CA ALA A 145 17.59 -35.01 10.50
C ALA A 145 17.91 -35.47 11.93
N GLY A 146 17.39 -34.82 12.98
CA GLY A 146 17.76 -35.12 14.38
C GLY A 146 19.26 -34.96 14.64
N MET A 147 19.94 -34.16 13.81
CA MET A 147 21.40 -34.10 13.74
C MET A 147 21.95 -33.02 14.66
N ASN A 148 23.01 -33.37 15.40
CA ASN A 148 23.81 -32.43 16.18
C ASN A 148 24.74 -31.65 15.22
N LEU A 149 24.16 -30.68 14.51
CA LEU A 149 24.76 -29.98 13.38
C LEU A 149 25.03 -28.51 13.73
N GLU A 150 26.22 -28.03 13.39
CA GLU A 150 26.64 -26.65 13.56
C GLU A 150 26.96 -26.05 12.20
N ILE A 151 26.30 -24.96 11.84
CA ILE A 151 26.36 -24.41 10.49
C ILE A 151 26.91 -23.00 10.52
N THR A 152 27.87 -22.73 9.63
CA THR A 152 28.44 -21.40 9.43
C THR A 152 28.32 -21.00 7.97
N ALA A 153 27.78 -19.81 7.70
CA ALA A 153 27.75 -19.24 6.36
C ALA A 153 28.62 -17.98 6.28
N LYS A 154 29.45 -17.90 5.24
CA LYS A 154 30.32 -16.74 4.98
C LYS A 154 30.05 -16.18 3.60
N SER A 155 29.87 -14.87 3.51
CA SER A 155 29.78 -14.18 2.23
C SER A 155 31.17 -13.90 1.68
N VAL A 156 31.49 -14.47 0.51
CA VAL A 156 32.78 -14.33 -0.18
C VAL A 156 32.67 -13.41 -1.40
N ALA A 157 33.77 -13.07 -2.06
CA ALA A 157 33.75 -12.16 -3.21
C ALA A 157 32.90 -12.71 -4.37
N SER A 158 32.38 -11.84 -5.23
CA SER A 158 31.44 -12.23 -6.30
C SER A 158 32.04 -13.12 -7.38
N ASN A 159 33.36 -13.22 -7.44
CA ASN A 159 34.14 -14.03 -8.37
C ASN A 159 34.61 -15.37 -7.77
N GLU A 160 34.30 -15.62 -6.49
CA GLU A 160 34.55 -16.92 -5.86
C GLU A 160 33.38 -17.86 -6.14
N GLU A 161 33.62 -19.18 -6.14
CA GLU A 161 32.58 -20.17 -6.39
C GLU A 161 31.82 -20.52 -5.11
N ALA A 162 30.52 -20.79 -5.23
CA ALA A 162 29.73 -21.28 -4.12
C ALA A 162 30.19 -22.69 -3.77
N SER A 163 30.46 -22.94 -2.50
CA SER A 163 30.96 -24.23 -2.04
C SER A 163 30.48 -24.56 -0.64
N VAL A 164 30.52 -25.85 -0.33
CA VAL A 164 30.19 -26.39 0.98
C VAL A 164 31.35 -27.26 1.43
N THR A 165 31.84 -27.02 2.64
CA THR A 165 32.78 -27.92 3.31
C THR A 165 32.10 -28.51 4.53
N GLN A 166 32.03 -29.84 4.58
CA GLN A 166 31.50 -30.56 5.73
C GLN A 166 32.63 -31.25 6.48
N THR A 167 32.70 -31.06 7.79
CA THR A 167 33.64 -31.75 8.67
C THR A 167 32.89 -32.34 9.85
N TYR A 168 33.41 -33.43 10.42
CA TYR A 168 32.84 -34.03 11.63
C TYR A 168 33.87 -33.97 12.73
N SER A 169 33.55 -33.32 13.84
CA SER A 169 34.45 -33.19 14.99
C SER A 169 33.66 -33.11 16.29
N ASN A 170 34.19 -33.68 17.38
CA ASN A 170 33.60 -33.60 18.72
C ASN A 170 32.13 -34.06 18.81
N GLY A 171 31.74 -35.07 18.02
CA GLY A 171 30.35 -35.59 18.02
C GLY A 171 29.34 -34.66 17.34
N LYS A 172 29.82 -33.63 16.62
CA LYS A 172 29.02 -32.69 15.85
C LYS A 172 29.44 -32.69 14.39
N SER A 173 28.47 -32.60 13.50
CA SER A 173 28.73 -32.27 12.10
C SER A 173 28.83 -30.76 11.98
N HIS A 174 29.86 -30.27 11.28
CA HIS A 174 30.06 -28.86 10.98
C HIS A 174 29.94 -28.66 9.47
N ALA A 175 29.05 -27.76 9.03
CA ALA A 175 28.91 -27.41 7.62
C ALA A 175 29.25 -25.92 7.43
N GLU A 176 30.27 -25.64 6.63
CA GLU A 176 30.66 -24.28 6.24
C GLU A 176 30.25 -24.00 4.79
N PHE A 177 29.46 -22.96 4.59
CA PHE A 177 28.98 -22.51 3.29
C PHE A 177 29.69 -21.23 2.88
N LEU A 178 30.38 -21.26 1.74
CA LEU A 178 30.91 -20.06 1.10
C LEU A 178 29.91 -19.61 0.03
N ILE A 179 29.32 -18.44 0.24
CA ILE A 179 28.29 -17.88 -0.63
C ILE A 179 28.84 -16.63 -1.33
N PRO A 180 29.06 -16.67 -2.65
CA PRO A 180 29.52 -15.51 -3.41
C PRO A 180 28.49 -14.40 -3.35
N ARG A 181 28.94 -13.16 -3.15
CA ARG A 181 28.08 -11.98 -3.29
C ARG A 181 27.56 -11.94 -4.73
N GLY A 182 26.24 -12.01 -4.90
CA GLY A 182 25.65 -12.11 -6.24
C GLY A 182 26.07 -10.95 -7.15
N LYS A 183 26.75 -11.26 -8.26
CA LYS A 183 26.90 -10.31 -9.36
C LYS A 183 25.57 -10.35 -10.13
N ASN A 184 24.86 -9.23 -10.20
CA ASN A 184 23.61 -9.10 -10.97
C ASN A 184 22.39 -9.86 -10.41
N GLY A 185 22.25 -10.04 -9.09
CA GLY A 185 21.03 -10.65 -8.50
C GLY A 185 21.01 -12.18 -8.46
N GLN A 186 22.17 -12.82 -8.66
CA GLN A 186 22.33 -14.26 -8.45
C GLN A 186 22.08 -14.66 -6.98
N THR A 187 21.26 -15.68 -6.77
CA THR A 187 20.93 -16.21 -5.42
C THR A 187 21.21 -17.71 -5.34
N TRP A 188 21.87 -18.13 -4.27
CA TRP A 188 22.27 -19.51 -4.02
C TRP A 188 21.48 -20.10 -2.84
N GLN A 189 21.06 -21.36 -2.95
CA GLN A 189 20.30 -22.08 -1.93
C GLN A 189 21.03 -23.37 -1.51
N PRO A 190 21.21 -23.62 -0.20
CA PRO A 190 21.72 -24.88 0.29
C PRO A 190 20.64 -25.96 0.33
N TYR A 191 21.01 -27.20 0.13
CA TYR A 191 20.12 -28.37 0.22
C TYR A 191 20.91 -29.65 0.55
N ILE A 192 20.23 -30.67 1.06
CA ILE A 192 20.78 -32.02 1.20
C ILE A 192 20.44 -32.79 -0.08
N ASN A 193 21.45 -33.34 -0.73
CA ASN A 193 21.26 -34.13 -1.95
C ASN A 193 20.97 -35.61 -1.59
N GLU A 194 20.63 -36.43 -2.58
CA GLU A 194 20.32 -37.86 -2.38
C GLU A 194 21.49 -38.65 -1.77
N ASP A 195 22.72 -38.13 -1.87
CA ASP A 195 23.92 -38.68 -1.25
C ASP A 195 24.01 -38.41 0.27
N GLY A 196 23.06 -37.67 0.84
CA GLY A 196 23.01 -37.31 2.26
C GLY A 196 23.99 -36.20 2.66
N ASN A 197 24.70 -35.59 1.70
CA ASN A 197 25.63 -34.49 1.96
C ASN A 197 24.99 -33.13 1.67
N TRP A 198 25.57 -32.08 2.25
CA TRP A 198 25.17 -30.71 1.97
C TRP A 198 25.75 -30.20 0.64
N HIS A 199 24.89 -29.64 -0.20
CA HIS A 199 25.23 -29.02 -1.48
C HIS A 199 24.65 -27.60 -1.55
N VAL A 200 25.12 -26.82 -2.53
CA VAL A 200 24.58 -25.49 -2.84
C VAL A 200 24.24 -25.42 -4.32
N LYS A 201 23.06 -24.86 -4.65
CA LYS A 201 22.62 -24.66 -6.04
C LYS A 201 22.26 -23.20 -6.30
N LEU A 202 22.49 -22.73 -7.51
CA LEU A 202 21.99 -21.43 -7.96
C LEU A 202 20.48 -21.56 -8.20
N ILE A 203 19.67 -20.71 -7.56
CA ILE A 203 18.21 -20.73 -7.66
C ILE A 203 17.64 -19.53 -8.41
N GLN A 204 18.48 -18.54 -8.67
CA GLN A 204 18.13 -17.40 -9.51
C GLN A 204 19.38 -16.99 -10.31
N GLU A 205 19.28 -17.03 -11.63
CA GLU A 205 20.28 -16.43 -12.51
C GLU A 205 20.07 -14.92 -12.58
N GLY A 206 21.15 -14.16 -12.47
CA GLY A 206 21.11 -12.72 -12.64
C GLY A 206 20.85 -12.36 -14.09
N LYS A 207 19.68 -11.80 -14.42
CA LYS A 207 19.48 -11.18 -15.74
C LYS A 207 20.35 -9.93 -15.83
N LEU A 208 21.34 -9.96 -16.72
CA LEU A 208 21.94 -8.75 -17.25
C LEU A 208 20.88 -8.06 -18.10
N ASP A 209 20.22 -7.02 -17.58
CA ASP A 209 19.38 -6.15 -18.40
C ASP A 209 20.31 -5.25 -19.24
N GLY A 210 20.82 -5.84 -20.32
CA GLY A 210 21.73 -5.21 -21.25
C GLY A 210 21.01 -4.84 -22.53
N THR A 211 20.38 -3.66 -22.56
CA THR A 211 20.46 -2.70 -23.68
C THR A 211 19.83 -1.37 -23.27
N ARG A 212 20.65 -0.44 -22.79
CA ARG A 212 20.48 1.00 -23.10
C ARG A 212 21.50 1.32 -24.19
N ASN A 213 21.02 1.40 -25.44
CA ASN A 213 21.59 2.29 -26.44
C ASN A 213 20.68 3.51 -26.52
#